data_AF-A0A351SCE7-F1
#
_entry.id   AF-A0A351SCE7-F1
#
_cell.length_a   1.000
_cell.length_b   1.000
_cell.length_c   1.000
_cell.angle_alpha   90.00
_cell.angle_beta   90.00
_cell.angle_gamma   90.00
#
_symmetry.space_group_name_H-M   'P 1'
#
loop_
_entity.id
_entity.type
_entity.pdbx_description
1 polymer ?
#
loop_
_entity_poly.entity_id
_entity_poly.type
_entity_poly.pdbx_seq_one_letter_code
_entity_poly.pdbx_strand_id
1 'polypeptide(L)'
;TIPPQYLSRGCYFSLRGKNPFSHLIYPLPNEEGLGVHLTLDLAGQARFGPDTEWIYQLDYRVDPKRVEQFYAAIKAYYPALEKDCLQPAYSGIRPKVVGPGDAAG
;
A
#
# COMPACT_ATOMS: atom_id res chain seq x y z
N THR A 1 19.90 -25.73 6.81
CA THR A 1 19.44 -25.46 5.43
C THR A 1 19.00 -24.02 5.34
N ILE A 2 19.22 -23.33 4.21
CA ILE A 2 18.75 -21.95 4.01
C ILE A 2 17.23 -21.99 3.81
N PRO A 3 16.43 -21.15 4.49
CA PRO A 3 14.98 -21.13 4.33
C PRO A 3 14.57 -20.65 2.93
N PRO A 4 13.39 -21.07 2.42
CA PRO A 4 12.86 -20.58 1.16
C PRO A 4 12.61 -19.06 1.20
N GLN A 5 12.73 -18.42 0.04
CA GLN A 5 12.47 -16.99 -0.12
C GLN A 5 11.22 -16.77 -0.96
N TYR A 6 10.32 -15.94 -0.45
CA TYR A 6 9.13 -15.46 -1.12
C TYR A 6 9.18 -13.93 -1.25
N LEU A 7 8.50 -13.40 -2.27
CA LEU A 7 8.49 -11.97 -2.56
C LEU A 7 7.07 -11.41 -2.37
N SER A 8 6.95 -10.43 -1.48
CA SER A 8 5.70 -9.72 -1.24
C SER A 8 5.87 -8.24 -1.59
N ARG A 9 5.31 -7.83 -2.72
CA ARG A 9 5.28 -6.44 -3.17
C ARG A 9 4.22 -5.66 -2.41
N GLY A 10 4.54 -4.41 -2.11
CA GLY A 10 3.62 -3.39 -1.65
C GLY A 10 3.77 -2.14 -2.49
N CYS A 11 2.69 -1.73 -3.14
CA CYS A 11 2.58 -0.53 -3.95
C CYS A 11 2.12 0.66 -3.11
N TYR A 12 2.49 1.85 -3.53
CA TYR A 12 2.06 3.11 -2.92
C TYR A 12 1.46 4.03 -3.98
N PHE A 13 0.47 4.80 -3.56
CA PHE A 13 -0.13 5.89 -4.34
C PHE A 13 0.07 7.22 -3.62
N SER A 14 0.38 8.28 -4.34
CA SER A 14 0.47 9.63 -3.79
C SER A 14 -0.80 10.43 -4.04
N LEU A 15 -1.11 11.36 -3.14
CA LEU A 15 -2.17 12.34 -3.34
C LEU A 15 -1.68 13.51 -4.19
N ARG A 16 -2.38 13.81 -5.29
CA ARG A 16 -2.23 15.05 -6.05
C ARG A 16 -2.94 16.18 -5.32
N GLY A 17 -2.27 17.33 -5.18
CA GLY A 17 -2.85 18.54 -4.62
C GLY A 17 -2.67 18.64 -3.10
N LYS A 18 -3.59 19.35 -2.44
CA LYS A 18 -3.47 19.67 -1.02
C LYS A 18 -3.79 18.43 -0.17
N ASN A 19 -2.84 18.04 0.67
CA ASN A 19 -3.06 17.06 1.73
C ASN A 19 -3.85 17.69 2.89
N PRO A 20 -5.01 17.11 3.30
CA PRO A 20 -5.79 17.63 4.42
C PRO A 20 -5.34 17.10 5.80
N PHE A 21 -4.36 16.20 5.86
CA PHE A 21 -3.93 15.54 7.09
C PHE A 21 -2.61 16.08 7.63
N SER A 22 -2.52 16.20 8.95
CA SER A 22 -1.30 16.58 9.68
C SER A 22 -0.64 15.43 10.44
N HIS A 23 -1.27 14.25 10.45
CA HIS A 23 -0.83 13.07 11.17
C HIS A 23 -0.92 11.83 10.28
N LEU A 24 -0.16 10.80 10.62
CA LEU A 24 -0.25 9.49 9.97
C LEU A 24 -1.57 8.81 10.38
N ILE A 25 -2.19 8.08 9.47
CA ILE A 25 -3.44 7.33 9.74
C ILE A 25 -3.20 5.86 9.49
N TYR A 26 -3.45 5.04 10.51
CA TYR A 26 -3.38 3.59 10.44
C TYR A 26 -4.76 3.02 10.77
N PRO A 27 -5.52 2.55 9.75
CA PRO A 27 -6.76 1.83 9.98
C PRO A 27 -6.51 0.58 10.82
N LEU A 28 -7.54 0.14 11.56
CA LEU A 28 -7.47 -1.14 12.27
C LEU A 28 -7.25 -2.29 11.26
N PRO A 29 -6.47 -3.32 11.63
CA PRO A 29 -6.29 -4.48 10.77
C PRO A 29 -7.64 -5.12 10.43
N ASN A 30 -7.85 -5.44 9.15
CA ASN A 30 -8.95 -6.29 8.70
C ASN A 30 -8.39 -7.64 8.21
N GLU A 31 -9.26 -8.65 8.08
CA GLU A 31 -8.86 -10.00 7.66
C GLU A 31 -8.17 -10.01 6.28
N GLU A 32 -8.46 -9.04 5.42
CA GLU A 32 -7.84 -8.90 4.09
C GLU A 32 -6.42 -8.30 4.13
N GLY A 33 -5.93 -7.87 5.30
CA GLY A 33 -4.55 -7.41 5.49
C GLY A 33 -4.15 -6.17 4.68
N LEU A 34 -5.10 -5.51 4.01
CA LEU A 34 -4.80 -4.47 3.03
C LEU A 34 -4.50 -3.11 3.67
N GLY A 35 -4.67 -2.98 5.00
CA GLY A 35 -4.60 -1.75 5.80
C GLY A 35 -3.79 -0.61 5.19
N VAL A 36 -4.43 0.11 4.25
CA VAL A 36 -3.80 1.17 3.46
C VAL A 36 -3.63 2.36 4.39
N HIS A 37 -2.44 2.49 4.97
CA HIS A 37 -2.13 3.61 5.85
C HIS A 37 -1.82 4.86 5.04
N LEU A 38 -2.05 6.01 5.67
CA LEU A 38 -1.57 7.29 5.20
C LEU A 38 -0.28 7.64 5.91
N THR A 39 0.76 7.92 5.13
CA THR A 39 2.01 8.51 5.60
C THR A 39 2.21 9.89 4.97
N LEU A 40 3.02 10.71 5.63
CA LEU A 40 3.46 12.01 5.14
C LEU A 40 4.96 11.95 4.93
N ASP A 41 5.43 12.39 3.77
CA ASP A 41 6.86 12.66 3.63
C ASP A 41 7.26 13.97 4.32
N LEU A 42 8.56 14.27 4.33
CA LEU A 42 9.10 15.45 5.01
C LEU A 42 8.60 16.77 4.42
N ALA A 43 8.05 16.78 3.21
CA ALA A 43 7.43 17.94 2.58
C ALA A 43 5.91 18.01 2.85
N GLY A 44 5.36 17.05 3.60
CA GLY A 44 3.94 16.97 3.93
C GLY A 44 3.07 16.36 2.83
N GLN A 45 3.66 15.75 1.79
CA GLN A 45 2.89 15.07 0.75
C GLN A 45 2.37 13.73 1.25
N ALA A 46 1.07 13.49 1.04
CA ALA A 46 0.41 12.26 1.48
C ALA A 46 0.72 11.08 0.55
N ARG A 47 1.03 9.93 1.15
CA ARG A 47 1.23 8.66 0.48
C ARG A 47 0.39 7.59 1.15
N PHE A 48 -0.33 6.84 0.33
CA PHE A 48 -1.18 5.74 0.74
C PHE A 48 -0.50 4.42 0.40
N GLY A 49 -0.57 3.46 1.31
CA GLY A 49 -0.09 2.10 1.09
C GLY A 49 0.54 1.52 2.34
N PRO A 50 1.44 0.55 2.19
CA PRO A 50 1.48 -0.34 1.04
C PRO A 50 0.29 -1.30 1.05
N ASP A 51 -0.13 -1.75 -0.12
CA ASP A 51 -0.90 -2.98 -0.24
C ASP A 51 0.00 -4.22 -0.09
N THR A 52 -0.57 -5.40 -0.36
CA THR A 52 0.16 -6.66 -0.38
C THR A 52 -0.16 -7.44 -1.65
N GLU A 53 0.88 -7.89 -2.34
CA GLU A 53 0.80 -8.74 -3.52
C GLU A 53 1.97 -9.73 -3.53
N TRP A 54 1.69 -11.02 -3.69
CA TRP A 54 2.73 -12.02 -3.89
C TRP A 54 3.18 -12.02 -5.36
N ILE A 55 4.49 -12.00 -5.57
CA ILE A 55 5.11 -12.00 -6.90
C ILE A 55 6.19 -13.09 -6.98
N TYR A 56 6.47 -13.56 -8.19
CA TYR A 56 7.44 -14.65 -8.43
C TYR A 56 8.76 -14.16 -9.04
N GLN A 57 8.82 -12.88 -9.42
CA GLN A 57 10.00 -12.23 -9.99
C GLN A 57 10.09 -10.81 -9.44
N LEU A 58 11.30 -10.25 -9.38
CA LEU A 58 11.50 -8.86 -8.96
C LEU A 58 10.91 -7.92 -10.01
N ASP A 59 9.75 -7.35 -9.69
CA ASP A 59 9.06 -6.36 -10.51
C ASP A 59 8.55 -5.23 -9.64
N TYR A 60 9.11 -4.03 -9.84
CA TYR A 60 8.77 -2.83 -9.07
C TYR A 60 7.71 -1.96 -9.75
N ARG A 61 7.17 -2.35 -10.91
CA ARG A 61 6.15 -1.58 -11.62
C ARG A 61 4.86 -1.50 -10.78
N VAL A 62 4.33 -0.29 -10.62
CA VAL A 62 3.03 -0.07 -10.00
C VAL A 62 1.97 -0.09 -11.10
N ASP A 63 1.05 -1.07 -11.04
CA ASP A 63 -0.09 -1.10 -11.96
C ASP A 63 -1.08 0.01 -11.59
N PRO A 64 -1.36 0.99 -12.48
CA PRO A 64 -2.32 2.05 -12.21
C PRO A 64 -3.73 1.53 -11.89
N LYS A 65 -4.10 0.33 -12.36
CA LYS A 65 -5.40 -0.28 -12.07
C LYS A 65 -5.59 -0.61 -10.58
N ARG A 66 -4.51 -0.70 -9.80
CA ARG A 66 -4.58 -0.86 -8.34
C ARG A 66 -5.23 0.35 -7.64
N VAL A 67 -5.39 1.48 -8.33
CA VAL A 67 -6.10 2.64 -7.78
C VAL A 67 -7.52 2.29 -7.29
N GLU A 68 -8.19 1.29 -7.87
CA GLU A 68 -9.53 0.85 -7.47
C GLU A 68 -9.56 0.39 -6.00
N GLN A 69 -8.68 -0.54 -5.62
CA GLN A 69 -8.62 -1.08 -4.26
C GLN A 69 -8.14 -0.02 -3.25
N PHE A 70 -7.20 0.85 -3.65
CA PHE A 70 -6.75 1.96 -2.82
C PHE A 70 -7.88 2.93 -2.53
N TYR A 71 -8.59 3.36 -3.57
CA TYR A 71 -9.72 4.28 -3.44
C TYR A 71 -10.78 3.71 -2.49
N ALA A 72 -11.17 2.44 -2.67
CA ALA A 72 -12.15 1.78 -1.80
C ALA A 72 -11.70 1.76 -0.32
N ALA A 73 -10.45 1.38 -0.05
CA ALA A 73 -9.91 1.32 1.31
C ALA A 73 -9.79 2.70 1.97
N ILE A 74 -9.28 3.70 1.23
CA ILE A 74 -9.03 5.04 1.77
C ILE A 74 -10.34 5.77 2.08
N LYS A 75 -11.40 5.55 1.30
CA LYS A 75 -12.71 6.19 1.50
C LYS A 75 -13.32 5.91 2.88
N ALA A 76 -12.92 4.83 3.55
CA ALA A 76 -13.38 4.51 4.90
C ALA A 76 -12.98 5.57 5.94
N TYR A 77 -11.81 6.20 5.79
CA TYR A 77 -11.31 7.24 6.70
C TYR A 77 -11.13 8.61 6.03
N TYR A 78 -11.21 8.69 4.71
CA TYR A 78 -11.22 9.93 3.95
C TYR A 78 -12.38 9.98 2.94
N PRO A 79 -13.62 10.21 3.41
CA PRO A 79 -14.81 10.16 2.55
C PRO A 79 -14.86 11.23 1.45
N ALA A 80 -14.14 12.34 1.60
CA ALA A 80 -14.07 13.41 0.60
C ALA A 80 -12.99 13.18 -0.48
N LEU A 81 -12.29 12.04 -0.46
CA LEU A 81 -11.31 11.71 -1.50
C LEU A 81 -11.95 11.62 -2.89
N GLU A 82 -11.34 12.30 -3.85
CA GLU A 82 -11.59 12.14 -5.28
C GLU A 82 -10.60 11.13 -5.87
N LYS A 83 -11.09 10.17 -6.66
CA LYS A 83 -10.29 9.05 -7.14
C LYS A 83 -9.15 9.46 -8.08
N ASP A 84 -9.39 10.43 -8.94
CA ASP A 84 -8.42 10.97 -9.90
C ASP A 84 -7.28 11.78 -9.24
N CYS A 85 -7.40 12.04 -7.93
CA CYS A 85 -6.33 12.62 -7.14
C CYS A 85 -5.31 11.58 -6.67
N LEU A 86 -5.54 10.28 -6.86
CA LEU A 86 -4.54 9.24 -6.58
C LEU A 86 -3.66 8.99 -7.80
N GLN A 87 -2.34 8.98 -7.58
CA GLN A 87 -1.35 8.71 -8.64
C GLN A 87 -0.44 7.56 -8.23
N PRO A 88 -0.08 6.65 -9.16
CA PRO A 88 0.95 5.64 -8.89
C PRO A 88 2.24 6.32 -8.42
N ALA A 89 2.81 5.85 -7.31
CA ALA A 89 4.06 6.38 -6.77
C ALA A 89 5.19 5.37 -6.94
N TYR A 90 5.41 4.52 -5.95
CA TYR A 90 6.49 3.53 -5.96
C TYR A 90 6.01 2.19 -5.38
N SER A 91 6.85 1.17 -5.49
CA SER A 91 6.64 -0.08 -4.77
C SER A 91 7.90 -0.51 -4.03
N GLY A 92 7.72 -1.31 -2.99
CA GLY A 92 8.78 -2.05 -2.32
C GLY A 92 8.48 -3.54 -2.32
N ILE A 93 9.50 -4.38 -2.19
CA ILE A 93 9.35 -5.84 -2.15
C ILE A 93 9.98 -6.35 -0.85
N ARG A 94 9.16 -7.01 -0.04
CA ARG A 94 9.58 -7.64 1.22
C ARG A 94 10.10 -9.05 0.93
N PRO A 95 11.30 -9.42 1.40
CA PRO A 95 11.72 -10.81 1.44
C PRO A 95 11.01 -11.52 2.59
N LYS A 96 10.24 -12.56 2.28
CA LYS A 96 9.47 -13.35 3.25
C LYS A 96 10.04 -14.78 3.31
N VAL A 97 10.04 -15.38 4.50
CA VAL A 97 10.49 -16.77 4.73
C VAL A 97 9.34 -17.77 4.85
N VAL A 98 8.10 -17.26 4.90
CA VAL A 98 6.84 -18.02 4.86
C VAL A 98 6.04 -17.58 3.64
N GLY A 99 5.30 -18.52 3.03
CA GLY A 99 4.63 -18.33 1.75
C GLY A 99 3.21 -17.77 1.87
N PRO A 100 2.55 -17.55 0.72
CA PRO A 100 1.12 -17.23 0.70
C PRO A 100 0.30 -18.34 1.37
N GLY A 101 -0.57 -17.98 2.31
CA GLY A 101 -1.45 -18.93 3.01
C GLY A 101 -0.86 -19.51 4.31
N ASP A 102 0.42 -19.29 4.57
CA ASP A 102 1.01 -19.61 5.87
C ASP A 102 0.70 -18.51 6.89
N ALA A 103 0.62 -18.87 8.17
CA ALA A 103 0.53 -17.87 9.24
C ALA A 103 1.73 -16.92 9.15
N ALA A 104 1.49 -15.62 9.29
CA ALA A 104 2.55 -14.63 9.30
C ALA A 104 3.54 -14.96 10.43
N GLY A 105 4.79 -15.23 10.07
CA GLY A 105 5.92 -15.29 10.99
C GLY A 105 6.43 -13.91 11.37
#